data_AF-A0A0G4M1W0-F1
#
_entry.id   AF-A0A0G4M1W0-F1
#
_cell.length_a   1.000
_cell.length_b   1.000
_cell.length_c   1.000
_cell.angle_alpha   90.00
_cell.angle_beta   90.00
_cell.angle_gamma   90.00
#
_symmetry.space_group_name_H-M   'P 1'
#
loop_
_entity.id
_entity.type
_entity.pdbx_description
1 polymer ?
#
loop_
_entity_poly.entity_id
_entity_poly.type
_entity_poly.pdbx_seq_one_letter_code
_entity_poly.pdbx_strand_id
1 'polypeptide(L)'
;MSAEENVGAIVSLESPKEGGGIWSVKQVKTAHILPPEDSESCIDLDWGYGPVNIIGYVDTYTLEIGVTISLLGISLGDIVGNLRDGVVLNIELFLAVGAIRLYLKNGNEVWVPLNIRVKFNGSYDSHYKIVSF
;
A
#
# COMPACT_ATOMS: atom_id res chain seq x y z
N MET A 1 -0.56 -4.25 -23.17
CA MET A 1 -1.07 -4.15 -21.79
C MET A 1 -0.70 -5.44 -21.09
N SER A 2 0.23 -5.40 -20.14
CA SER A 2 0.55 -6.54 -19.27
C SER A 2 -0.42 -6.52 -18.09
N ALA A 3 -1.07 -7.64 -17.81
CA ALA A 3 -1.84 -7.83 -16.59
C ALA A 3 -0.98 -8.66 -15.63
N GLU A 4 -0.89 -8.21 -14.38
CA GLU A 4 -0.20 -8.93 -13.32
C GLU A 4 -1.25 -9.66 -12.46
N GLU A 5 -1.01 -10.94 -12.19
CA GLU A 5 -1.81 -11.71 -11.23
C GLU A 5 -1.06 -11.75 -9.90
N ASN A 6 -1.62 -11.10 -8.88
CA ASN A 6 -1.02 -11.02 -7.56
C ASN A 6 -1.61 -12.08 -6.61
N VAL A 7 -0.74 -12.78 -5.88
CA VAL A 7 -1.14 -13.67 -4.78
C VAL A 7 -1.49 -12.80 -3.58
N GLY A 8 -2.61 -13.10 -2.91
CA GLY A 8 -3.20 -12.25 -1.87
C GLY A 8 -2.40 -12.14 -0.57
N ALA A 9 -3.02 -12.48 0.57
CA ALA A 9 -2.34 -12.40 1.87
C ALA A 9 -1.38 -13.59 2.06
N ILE A 10 -0.10 -13.32 2.29
CA ILE A 10 0.86 -14.34 2.75
C ILE A 10 0.75 -14.46 4.26
N VAL A 11 0.60 -15.69 4.76
CA VAL A 11 0.49 -15.98 6.19
C VAL A 11 1.50 -17.04 6.62
N SER A 12 2.07 -16.87 7.80
CA SER A 12 2.87 -17.87 8.50
C SER A 12 1.96 -18.63 9.47
N LEU A 13 1.94 -19.95 9.36
CA LEU A 13 1.19 -20.84 10.24
C LEU A 13 2.18 -21.61 11.13
N GLU A 14 2.08 -21.39 12.43
CA GLU A 14 2.91 -22.03 13.45
C GLU A 14 2.11 -23.16 14.12
N SER A 15 2.71 -24.35 14.18
CA SER A 15 2.15 -25.49 14.90
C SER A 15 2.25 -25.30 16.42
N PRO A 16 1.36 -25.95 17.20
CA PRO A 16 1.46 -25.93 18.65
C PRO A 16 2.79 -26.53 19.14
N LYS A 17 3.35 -26.00 20.23
CA LYS A 17 4.45 -26.66 20.95
C LYS A 17 3.95 -27.91 21.69
N GLU A 18 4.81 -28.91 21.84
CA GLU A 18 4.52 -30.30 22.29
C GLU A 18 3.27 -30.45 23.19
N GLY A 19 2.28 -31.20 22.71
CA GLY A 19 1.07 -31.58 23.44
C GLY A 19 -0.10 -30.58 23.40
N GLY A 20 0.07 -29.40 22.80
CA GLY A 20 -1.00 -28.41 22.62
C GLY A 20 -1.84 -28.59 21.34
N GLY A 21 -3.04 -28.00 21.32
CA GLY A 21 -3.95 -28.00 20.15
C GLY A 21 -4.19 -26.63 19.51
N ILE A 22 -3.48 -25.59 19.94
CA ILE A 22 -3.70 -24.20 19.50
C ILE A 22 -2.69 -23.83 18.41
N TRP A 23 -3.19 -23.53 17.21
CA TRP A 23 -2.41 -23.07 16.08
C TRP A 23 -2.36 -21.54 16.05
N SER A 24 -1.25 -20.99 15.58
CA SER A 24 -1.06 -19.54 15.46
C SER A 24 -0.87 -19.19 13.98
N VAL A 25 -1.69 -18.27 13.47
CA VAL A 25 -1.53 -17.72 12.13
C VAL A 25 -1.20 -16.24 12.24
N LYS A 26 -0.15 -15.82 11.52
CA LYS A 26 0.26 -14.41 11.44
C LYS A 26 0.37 -14.02 9.99
N GLN A 27 -0.16 -12.86 9.66
CA GLN A 27 0.08 -12.30 8.36
C GLN A 27 1.52 -11.79 8.24
N VAL A 28 2.18 -12.12 7.14
CA VAL A 28 3.53 -11.66 6.83
C VAL A 28 3.41 -10.34 6.06
N LYS A 29 4.14 -9.31 6.51
CA LYS A 29 4.27 -8.07 5.73
C LYS A 29 5.16 -8.35 4.53
N THR A 30 4.71 -7.93 3.35
CA THR A 30 5.48 -8.07 2.12
C THR A 30 5.48 -6.72 1.42
N ALA A 31 6.67 -6.16 1.23
CA ALA A 31 6.92 -5.02 0.36
C ALA A 31 7.98 -5.47 -0.65
N HIS A 32 7.72 -5.26 -1.93
CA HIS A 32 8.55 -5.77 -3.02
C HIS A 32 9.31 -4.66 -3.74
N ILE A 33 8.79 -3.43 -3.68
CA ILE A 33 9.44 -2.28 -4.29
C ILE A 33 10.57 -1.76 -3.39
N LEU A 34 11.75 -1.65 -3.99
CA LEU A 34 12.91 -0.99 -3.41
C LEU A 34 13.22 0.26 -4.24
N PRO A 35 13.72 1.33 -3.61
CA PRO A 35 14.24 2.47 -4.36
C PRO A 35 15.40 2.03 -5.25
N PRO A 36 15.67 2.75 -6.36
CA PRO A 36 16.86 2.53 -7.16
C PRO A 36 18.13 2.61 -6.30
N GLU A 37 19.05 1.67 -6.47
CA GLU A 37 20.38 1.72 -5.85
C GLU A 37 21.04 3.06 -6.25
N ASP A 38 21.44 3.87 -5.25
CA ASP A 38 22.00 5.25 -5.37
C ASP A 38 21.04 6.45 -5.43
N SER A 39 19.87 6.39 -4.77
CA SER A 39 18.96 7.55 -4.71
C SER A 39 19.02 8.32 -3.38
N GLU A 40 20.01 9.23 -3.22
CA GLU A 40 20.01 10.22 -2.13
C GLU A 40 18.74 11.10 -2.11
N SER A 41 18.06 11.21 -3.25
CA SER A 41 16.79 11.94 -3.41
C SER A 41 15.56 11.12 -3.02
N CYS A 42 15.69 9.83 -2.73
CA CYS A 42 14.56 8.98 -2.36
C CYS A 42 14.25 9.06 -0.87
N ILE A 43 12.95 9.16 -0.58
CA ILE A 43 12.41 9.10 0.77
C ILE A 43 11.52 7.88 0.89
N ASP A 44 11.79 7.06 1.90
CA ASP A 44 10.98 5.90 2.22
C ASP A 44 9.58 6.31 2.69
N LEU A 45 8.59 5.54 2.26
CA LEU A 45 7.20 5.60 2.70
C LEU A 45 6.88 4.33 3.50
N ASP A 46 6.41 4.51 4.73
CA ASP A 46 5.69 3.50 5.49
C ASP A 46 4.50 4.18 6.17
N TRP A 47 3.31 3.98 5.61
CA TRP A 47 2.09 4.62 6.08
C TRP A 47 0.93 3.63 6.12
N GLY A 48 0.11 3.72 7.16
CA GLY A 48 -1.09 2.89 7.28
C GLY A 48 -2.21 3.60 8.03
N TYR A 49 -3.44 3.39 7.56
CA TYR A 49 -4.65 3.84 8.22
C TYR A 49 -5.81 2.90 7.92
N GLY A 50 -6.48 2.43 8.99
CA GLY A 50 -7.59 1.49 8.85
C GLY A 50 -7.15 0.23 8.10
N PRO A 51 -7.85 -0.17 7.02
CA PRO A 51 -7.53 -1.40 6.29
C PRO A 51 -6.42 -1.21 5.25
N VAL A 52 -5.87 -0.01 5.09
CA VAL A 52 -4.90 0.34 4.05
C VAL A 52 -3.51 0.44 4.65
N ASN A 53 -2.52 -0.20 4.02
CA ASN A 53 -1.10 0.12 4.22
C ASN A 53 -0.42 0.39 2.88
N ILE A 54 0.51 1.33 2.87
CA ILE A 54 1.29 1.78 1.72
C ILE A 54 2.75 1.79 2.16
N ILE A 55 3.58 1.02 1.48
CA ILE A 55 5.03 0.96 1.72
C ILE A 55 5.73 1.21 0.39
N GLY A 56 6.81 1.98 0.36
CA GLY A 56 7.56 2.23 -0.87
C GLY A 56 8.50 3.41 -0.75
N TYR A 57 8.66 4.17 -1.83
CA TYR A 57 9.55 5.33 -1.89
C TYR A 57 8.97 6.46 -2.76
N VAL A 58 9.50 7.66 -2.58
CA VAL A 58 9.32 8.82 -3.47
C VAL A 58 10.66 9.42 -3.79
N ASP A 59 10.98 9.55 -5.08
CA ASP A 59 12.13 10.34 -5.54
C ASP A 59 11.74 11.83 -5.58
N THR A 60 12.33 12.63 -4.70
CA THR A 60 12.01 14.05 -4.55
C THR A 60 12.47 14.92 -5.72
N TYR A 61 13.41 14.45 -6.53
CA TYR A 61 13.90 15.18 -7.71
C TYR A 61 13.02 14.90 -8.93
N THR A 62 12.78 13.61 -9.22
CA THR A 62 11.99 13.19 -10.39
C THR A 62 10.49 13.17 -10.12
N LEU A 63 10.06 13.20 -8.86
CA LEU A 63 8.68 12.97 -8.41
C LEU A 63 8.12 11.61 -8.83
N GLU A 64 8.99 10.65 -9.14
CA GLU A 64 8.61 9.26 -9.26
C GLU A 64 8.20 8.70 -7.90
N ILE A 65 7.17 7.86 -7.90
CA ILE A 65 6.72 7.12 -6.72
C ILE A 65 6.63 5.66 -7.10
N GLY A 66 7.21 4.80 -6.26
CA GLY A 66 7.03 3.36 -6.30
C GLY A 66 6.44 2.91 -4.98
N VAL A 67 5.30 2.21 -4.99
CA VAL A 67 4.65 1.72 -3.76
C VAL A 67 4.05 0.33 -3.93
N THR A 68 4.14 -0.48 -2.89
CA THR A 68 3.28 -1.64 -2.67
C THR A 68 2.11 -1.21 -1.79
N ILE A 69 0.88 -1.37 -2.29
CA ILE A 69 -0.34 -1.07 -1.53
C ILE A 69 -0.98 -2.38 -1.06
N SER A 70 -1.38 -2.44 0.21
CA SER A 70 -2.19 -3.53 0.75
C SER A 70 -3.53 -3.03 1.27
N LEU A 71 -4.58 -3.80 1.02
CA LEU A 71 -5.94 -3.54 1.52
C LEU A 71 -6.49 -4.79 2.19
N LEU A 72 -6.91 -4.68 3.45
CA LEU A 72 -7.36 -5.81 4.27
C LEU A 72 -6.31 -6.95 4.31
N GLY A 73 -5.04 -6.58 4.29
CA GLY A 73 -3.93 -7.51 4.26
C GLY A 73 -3.67 -8.19 2.90
N ILE A 74 -4.43 -7.90 1.86
CA ILE A 74 -4.18 -8.40 0.51
C ILE A 74 -3.20 -7.43 -0.16
N SER A 75 -2.05 -7.92 -0.64
CA SER A 75 -1.16 -7.12 -1.49
C SER A 75 -1.85 -6.89 -2.84
N LEU A 76 -1.92 -5.63 -3.29
CA LEU A 76 -2.55 -5.24 -4.55
C LEU A 76 -1.53 -5.11 -5.69
N GLY A 77 -0.27 -5.44 -5.42
CA GLY A 77 0.84 -5.33 -6.36
C GLY A 77 1.67 -4.06 -6.18
N ASP A 78 2.71 -3.98 -7.01
CA ASP A 78 3.63 -2.87 -7.06
C ASP A 78 3.16 -1.83 -8.09
N ILE A 79 3.09 -0.57 -7.66
CA ILE A 79 2.57 0.53 -8.45
C ILE A 79 3.66 1.58 -8.57
N VAL A 80 4.07 1.84 -9.81
CA VAL A 80 5.03 2.90 -10.14
C VAL A 80 4.33 3.98 -10.96
N GLY A 81 4.63 5.24 -10.67
CA GLY A 81 4.11 6.37 -11.43
C GLY A 81 4.77 7.69 -11.08
N ASN A 82 4.21 8.80 -11.60
CA ASN A 82 4.71 10.14 -11.32
C ASN A 82 3.67 10.98 -10.57
N LEU A 83 4.09 11.64 -9.48
CA LEU A 83 3.19 12.41 -8.62
C LEU A 83 2.69 13.71 -9.28
N ARG A 84 3.31 14.17 -10.37
CA ARG A 84 2.81 15.33 -11.16
C ARG A 84 1.46 15.03 -11.81
N ASP A 85 1.30 13.81 -12.31
CA ASP A 85 0.05 13.35 -12.94
C ASP A 85 -0.92 12.77 -11.89
N GLY A 86 -0.35 12.30 -10.78
CA GLY A 86 -1.03 11.55 -9.76
C GLY A 86 -1.21 10.08 -10.17
N VAL A 87 -1.22 9.21 -9.18
CA VAL A 87 -1.34 7.76 -9.37
C VAL A 87 -2.67 7.32 -8.79
N VAL A 88 -3.50 6.60 -9.55
CA VAL A 88 -4.82 6.15 -9.11
C VAL A 88 -4.92 4.64 -9.22
N LEU A 89 -5.25 3.99 -8.12
CA LEU A 89 -5.59 2.58 -8.04
C LEU A 89 -7.11 2.45 -7.84
N ASN A 90 -7.80 1.92 -8.85
CA ASN A 90 -9.20 1.52 -8.73
C ASN A 90 -9.27 0.13 -8.11
N ILE A 91 -10.19 -0.07 -7.17
CA ILE A 91 -10.27 -1.26 -6.34
C ILE A 91 -11.64 -1.90 -6.54
N GLU A 92 -11.61 -3.16 -6.98
CA GLU A 92 -12.79 -4.02 -7.07
C GLU A 92 -12.43 -5.41 -6.52
N LEU A 93 -12.50 -5.53 -5.19
CA LEU A 93 -12.25 -6.78 -4.47
C LEU A 93 -13.57 -7.33 -3.92
N PHE A 94 -13.57 -8.63 -3.58
CA PHE A 94 -14.74 -9.29 -3.01
C PHE A 94 -15.28 -8.58 -1.75
N LEU A 95 -14.41 -8.05 -0.90
CA LEU A 95 -14.78 -7.41 0.38
C LEU A 95 -14.69 -5.88 0.37
N ALA A 96 -14.09 -5.27 -0.66
CA ALA A 96 -13.85 -3.84 -0.70
C ALA A 96 -13.91 -3.28 -2.12
N VAL A 97 -14.49 -2.10 -2.27
CA VAL A 97 -14.56 -1.36 -3.53
C VAL A 97 -14.19 0.10 -3.31
N GLY A 98 -13.66 0.77 -4.33
CA GLY A 98 -13.36 2.20 -4.26
C GLY A 98 -12.12 2.59 -5.05
N ALA A 99 -11.41 3.61 -4.57
CA ALA A 99 -10.16 4.05 -5.15
C ALA A 99 -9.19 4.61 -4.10
N ILE A 100 -7.90 4.43 -4.37
CA ILE A 100 -6.80 5.12 -3.70
C ILE A 100 -6.11 5.98 -4.73
N ARG A 101 -5.85 7.24 -4.39
CA ARG A 101 -5.01 8.12 -5.21
C ARG A 101 -3.78 8.55 -4.44
N LEU A 102 -2.67 8.77 -5.12
CA LEU A 102 -1.47 9.39 -4.58
C LEU A 102 -1.20 10.63 -5.43
N TYR A 103 -1.02 11.78 -4.80
CA TYR A 103 -0.80 13.03 -5.55
C TYR A 103 0.08 14.00 -4.78
N LEU A 104 0.75 14.88 -5.54
CA LEU A 104 1.54 15.98 -4.98
C LEU A 104 0.65 17.17 -4.65
N LYS A 105 0.79 17.70 -3.44
CA LYS A 105 0.18 18.96 -2.99
C LYS A 105 1.30 19.92 -2.58
N ASN A 106 1.10 21.21 -2.80
CA ASN A 106 2.03 22.28 -2.39
C ASN A 106 3.46 22.15 -2.95
N GLY A 107 3.68 21.30 -3.95
CA GLY A 107 4.98 21.07 -4.57
C GLY A 107 5.91 20.12 -3.81
N ASN A 108 5.58 19.76 -2.57
CA ASN A 108 6.47 19.00 -1.70
C ASN A 108 5.77 18.09 -0.67
N GLU A 109 4.44 17.96 -0.74
CA GLU A 109 3.68 17.07 0.14
C GLU A 109 3.01 15.97 -0.66
N VAL A 110 3.12 14.73 -0.22
CA VAL A 110 2.38 13.61 -0.81
C VAL A 110 1.14 13.35 0.01
N TRP A 111 0.01 13.29 -0.68
CA TRP A 111 -1.31 13.09 -0.08
C TRP A 111 -2.00 11.87 -0.65
N VAL A 112 -2.76 11.17 0.21
CA VAL A 112 -3.60 10.03 -0.13
C VAL A 112 -5.05 10.31 0.26
N PRO A 113 -5.93 10.61 -0.70
CA PRO A 113 -7.36 10.58 -0.48
C PRO A 113 -7.82 9.12 -0.57
N LEU A 114 -8.40 8.63 0.51
CA LEU A 114 -9.07 7.35 0.56
C LEU A 114 -10.55 7.56 0.22
N ASN A 115 -11.06 6.75 -0.69
CA ASN A 115 -12.49 6.54 -0.91
C ASN A 115 -12.70 5.04 -1.04
N ILE A 116 -12.83 4.36 0.10
CA ILE A 116 -12.89 2.90 0.17
C ILE A 116 -14.08 2.47 1.00
N ARG A 117 -14.91 1.58 0.45
CA ARG A 117 -16.00 0.93 1.18
C ARG A 117 -15.64 -0.52 1.46
N VAL A 118 -15.62 -0.90 2.74
CA VAL A 118 -15.47 -2.29 3.19
C VAL A 118 -16.84 -2.83 3.60
N LYS A 119 -17.25 -3.96 3.01
CA LYS A 119 -18.62 -4.50 3.14
C LYS A 119 -19.12 -4.66 4.58
N PHE A 120 -18.23 -5.02 5.51
CA PHE A 120 -18.57 -5.30 6.91
C PHE A 120 -18.09 -4.23 7.90
N ASN A 121 -17.37 -3.19 7.46
CA ASN A 121 -16.72 -2.22 8.35
C ASN A 121 -17.00 -0.74 7.98
N GLY A 122 -17.87 -0.49 7.00
CA GLY A 122 -18.24 0.86 6.59
C GLY A 122 -17.27 1.48 5.56
N SER A 123 -17.21 2.80 5.53
CA SER A 123 -16.43 3.56 4.56
C SER A 123 -15.26 4.32 5.19
N TYR A 124 -14.20 4.50 4.41
CA TYR A 124 -13.01 5.27 4.72
C TYR A 124 -12.88 6.38 3.68
N ASP A 125 -13.35 7.57 4.03
CA ASP A 125 -13.47 8.73 3.15
C ASP A 125 -12.77 9.94 3.78
N SER A 126 -11.47 10.10 3.51
CA SER A 126 -10.67 11.19 4.09
C SER A 126 -9.35 11.39 3.34
N HIS A 127 -8.69 12.53 3.58
CA HIS A 127 -7.42 12.90 2.94
C HIS A 127 -6.32 12.95 4.00
N TYR A 128 -5.24 12.22 3.75
CA TYR A 128 -4.10 12.14 4.66
C TYR A 128 -2.83 12.63 3.96
N LYS A 129 -2.06 13.48 4.64
CA LYS A 129 -0.67 13.71 4.26
C LYS A 129 0.15 12.51 4.74
N ILE A 130 0.93 11.91 3.84
CA ILE A 130 1.73 10.72 4.17
C ILE A 130 3.21 11.03 4.30
N VAL A 131 3.72 12.03 3.55
CA VAL A 131 5.09 12.54 3.70
C VAL A 131 5.20 13.98 3.20
N SER A 132 6.23 14.69 3.65
CA SER A 132 6.66 15.98 3.10
C SER A 132 8.17 16.04 3.03
N PHE A 133 8.69 16.79 2.06
CA PHE A 133 10.12 16.94 1.81
C PHE A 133 10.52 18.37 1.41
#